data_AF-A0A929Y9M1-F1
#
_entry.id   AF-A0A929Y9M1-F1
#
_cell.length_a   1.000
_cell.length_b   1.000
_cell.length_c   1.000
_cell.angle_alpha   90.00
_cell.angle_beta   90.00
_cell.angle_gamma   90.00
#
_symmetry.space_group_name_H-M   'P 1'
#
loop_
_entity.id
_entity.type
_entity.pdbx_description
1 polymer ?
#
loop_
_entity_poly.entity_id
_entity_poly.type
_entity_poly.pdbx_seq_one_letter_code
_entity_poly.pdbx_strand_id
1 'polypeptide(L)'
;MDQNKPFLFTSPRNFKQGRLIMNRFRLSDLIMLIFGAVFSFLGVIIYIGFLNRFNIWIILLLLLPAVITYFLTTPAGIYHNNLEFLKVILHFAFSNKRYIWEGIYKHDSIEEK
;
A
#
# COMPACT_ATOMS: atom_id res chain seq x y z
N MET A 1 -3.40 -42.77 -24.39
CA MET A 1 -2.28 -42.06 -23.73
C MET A 1 -2.12 -40.73 -24.46
N ASP A 2 -2.68 -39.67 -23.89
CA ASP A 2 -2.71 -38.34 -24.53
C ASP A 2 -1.55 -37.50 -23.96
N GLN A 3 -0.48 -37.35 -24.75
CA GLN A 3 0.84 -36.83 -24.33
C GLN A 3 1.07 -35.36 -24.78
N ASN A 4 0.06 -34.65 -25.26
CA ASN A 4 0.21 -33.28 -25.79
C ASN A 4 -0.66 -32.25 -25.05
N LYS A 5 -0.50 -32.13 -23.73
CA LYS A 5 -0.99 -30.96 -23.00
C LYS A 5 0.20 -30.08 -22.64
N PRO A 6 0.27 -28.81 -23.09
CA PRO A 6 1.29 -27.89 -22.62
C PRO A 6 1.22 -27.82 -21.09
N PHE A 7 2.37 -27.87 -20.41
CA PHE A 7 2.45 -27.72 -18.96
C PHE A 7 1.92 -26.34 -18.58
N LEU A 8 0.63 -26.28 -18.26
CA LEU A 8 -0.04 -25.04 -17.89
C LEU A 8 0.27 -24.79 -16.42
N PHE A 9 1.33 -24.03 -16.16
CA PHE A 9 1.68 -23.55 -14.82
C PHE A 9 0.66 -22.49 -14.38
N THR A 10 -0.52 -22.94 -13.97
CA THR A 10 -1.49 -22.06 -13.32
C THR A 10 -1.07 -21.94 -11.87
N SER A 11 -0.68 -20.75 -11.44
CA SER A 11 -0.52 -20.51 -10.00
C SER A 11 -1.88 -20.76 -9.32
N PRO A 12 -1.95 -21.55 -8.23
CA PRO A 12 -3.19 -21.79 -7.52
C PRO A 12 -3.82 -20.45 -7.11
N ARG A 13 -5.14 -20.32 -7.26
CA ARG A 13 -5.90 -19.10 -6.89
C ARG A 13 -5.62 -18.60 -5.47
N ASN A 14 -5.19 -19.51 -4.58
CA ASN A 14 -4.95 -19.26 -3.17
C ASN A 14 -3.50 -18.88 -2.82
N PHE A 15 -2.59 -18.77 -3.81
CA PHE A 15 -1.17 -18.49 -3.54
C PHE A 15 -0.93 -17.12 -2.85
N LYS A 16 -1.91 -16.20 -2.91
CA LYS A 16 -1.82 -14.85 -2.31
C LYS A 16 -2.71 -14.64 -1.07
N GLN A 17 -3.52 -15.62 -0.67
CA GLN A 17 -4.57 -15.41 0.34
C GLN A 17 -4.07 -15.39 1.81
N GLY A 18 -2.90 -15.96 2.10
CA GLY A 18 -2.44 -16.14 3.48
C GLY A 18 -1.81 -14.92 4.17
N ARG A 19 -1.52 -13.83 3.45
CA ARG A 19 -0.70 -12.71 3.98
C ARG A 19 -1.52 -11.50 4.45
N LEU A 20 -2.82 -11.46 4.16
CA LEU A 20 -3.68 -10.31 4.41
C LEU A 20 -4.71 -10.61 5.50
N ILE A 21 -4.77 -9.74 6.51
CA ILE A 21 -5.78 -9.77 7.57
C ILE A 21 -7.07 -9.19 7.00
N MET A 22 -8.20 -9.87 7.23
CA MET A 22 -9.52 -9.52 6.67
C MET A 22 -9.52 -9.38 5.14
N ASN A 23 -8.59 -10.06 4.44
CA ASN A 23 -8.43 -9.94 3.00
C ASN A 23 -8.17 -8.49 2.51
N ARG A 24 -7.74 -7.59 3.40
CA ARG A 24 -7.59 -6.15 3.12
C ARG A 24 -6.31 -5.55 3.68
N PHE A 25 -5.97 -5.80 4.94
CA PHE A 25 -4.88 -5.11 5.61
C PHE A 25 -3.65 -6.02 5.74
N ARG A 26 -2.46 -5.51 5.45
CA ARG A 26 -1.22 -6.14 5.95
C ARG A 26 -1.10 -5.90 7.45
N LEU A 27 -0.40 -6.79 8.15
CA LEU A 27 -0.12 -6.62 9.58
C LEU A 27 0.60 -5.28 9.88
N SER A 28 1.49 -4.84 8.98
CA SER A 28 2.14 -3.53 9.05
C SER A 28 1.13 -2.36 9.04
N ASP A 29 0.09 -2.47 8.21
CA ASP A 29 -0.89 -1.40 8.02
C ASP A 29 -1.79 -1.29 9.25
N LEU A 30 -2.13 -2.44 9.85
CA LEU A 30 -2.91 -2.49 11.07
C LEU A 30 -2.16 -1.87 12.26
N ILE A 31 -0.86 -2.17 12.41
CA ILE A 31 -0.02 -1.55 13.44
C ILE A 31 0.02 -0.03 13.27
N MET A 32 0.20 0.44 12.04
CA MET A 32 0.24 1.88 11.74
C MET A 32 -1.08 2.58 12.07
N LEU A 33 -2.21 1.96 11.71
CA LEU A 33 -3.55 2.49 11.99
C LEU A 33 -3.82 2.54 13.49
N ILE A 34 -3.52 1.44 14.21
CA ILE A 34 -3.69 1.38 15.68
C ILE A 34 -2.83 2.43 16.35
N PHE A 35 -1.55 2.55 15.98
CA PHE A 35 -0.65 3.52 16.59
C PHE A 35 -1.11 4.95 16.37
N GLY A 36 -1.54 5.30 15.14
CA GLY A 36 -2.10 6.62 14.84
C GLY A 36 -3.38 6.92 15.62
N ALA A 37 -4.28 5.94 15.74
CA ALA A 37 -5.52 6.07 16.50
C ALA A 37 -5.27 6.26 18.01
N VAL A 38 -4.40 5.43 18.59
CA VAL A 38 -4.03 5.50 20.01
C VAL A 38 -3.33 6.82 20.31
N PHE A 39 -2.41 7.25 19.46
CA PHE A 39 -1.69 8.52 19.64
C PHE A 39 -2.64 9.71 19.62
N SER A 40 -3.53 9.79 18.64
CA SER A 40 -4.55 10.85 18.57
C SER A 40 -5.49 10.82 19.77
N PHE A 41 -5.96 9.64 20.17
CA PHE A 41 -6.88 9.48 21.29
C PHE A 41 -6.25 9.90 22.63
N LEU A 42 -5.03 9.43 22.91
CA LEU A 42 -4.27 9.84 24.10
C LEU A 42 -3.98 11.33 24.11
N GLY A 43 -3.59 11.90 22.96
CA GLY A 43 -3.34 13.33 22.83
C GLY A 43 -4.57 14.17 23.20
N VAL A 44 -5.75 13.77 22.72
CA VAL A 44 -7.02 14.45 23.05
C VAL A 44 -7.38 14.29 24.53
N ILE A 45 -7.22 13.09 25.11
CA ILE A 45 -7.49 12.85 26.53
C ILE A 45 -6.59 13.72 27.41
N ILE A 46 -5.29 13.77 27.12
CA ILE A 46 -4.35 14.59 27.88
C ILE A 46 -4.70 16.08 27.76
N TYR A 47 -5.03 16.53 26.55
CA TYR A 47 -5.32 17.94 26.29
C TYR A 47 -6.61 18.42 26.97
N ILE A 48 -7.70 17.67 26.84
CA ILE A 48 -9.00 18.05 27.40
C ILE A 48 -9.06 17.68 28.89
N GLY A 49 -8.65 16.45 29.24
CA GLY A 49 -8.80 15.92 30.59
C GLY A 49 -7.76 16.42 31.58
N PHE A 50 -6.48 16.39 31.23
CA PHE A 50 -5.41 16.72 32.17
C PHE A 50 -5.06 18.20 32.16
N LEU A 51 -4.96 18.81 30.98
CA LEU A 51 -4.63 20.24 30.85
C LEU A 51 -5.86 21.15 30.98
N ASN A 52 -7.07 20.58 30.96
CA ASN A 52 -8.35 21.29 31.05
C ASN A 52 -8.43 22.48 30.07
N ARG A 53 -7.89 22.28 28.86
CA ARG A 53 -7.90 23.26 27.78
C ARG A 53 -8.90 22.82 26.73
N PHE A 54 -9.59 23.79 26.12
CA PHE A 54 -10.51 23.52 25.02
C PHE A 54 -10.27 24.51 23.89
N ASN A 55 -9.62 24.04 22.83
CA ASN A 55 -9.47 24.75 21.57
C ASN A 55 -9.68 23.75 20.42
N ILE A 56 -10.68 24.03 19.59
CA ILE A 56 -11.08 23.16 18.49
C ILE A 56 -9.94 22.93 17.48
N TRP A 57 -9.12 23.95 17.21
CA TRP A 57 -8.02 23.84 16.25
C TRP A 57 -6.93 22.88 16.72
N ILE A 58 -6.65 22.88 18.03
CA ILE A 58 -5.67 21.97 18.62
C ILE A 58 -6.21 20.54 18.62
N ILE A 59 -7.50 20.35 18.90
CA ILE A 59 -8.14 19.02 18.84
C ILE A 59 -8.08 18.46 17.42
N LEU A 60 -8.39 19.27 16.40
CA LEU A 60 -8.27 18.86 15.00
C LEU A 60 -6.84 18.47 14.64
N LEU A 61 -5.85 19.25 15.10
CA LEU A 61 -4.43 18.92 14.90
C LEU A 61 -4.05 17.58 15.55
N LEU A 62 -4.54 17.32 16.77
CA LEU A 62 -4.30 16.06 17.49
C LEU A 62 -4.98 14.86 16.82
N LEU A 63 -6.08 15.07 16.09
CA LEU A 63 -6.75 14.03 15.32
C LEU A 63 -6.10 13.74 13.96
N LEU A 64 -5.25 14.63 13.45
CA LEU A 64 -4.59 14.45 12.15
C LEU A 64 -3.84 13.12 12.03
N PRO A 65 -3.03 12.66 13.01
CA PRO A 65 -2.33 11.39 12.91
C PRO A 65 -3.27 10.22 12.60
N ALA A 66 -4.42 10.12 13.29
CA ALA A 66 -5.43 9.08 13.02
C ALA A 66 -6.05 9.20 11.62
N VAL A 67 -6.36 10.42 11.16
CA VAL A 67 -6.92 10.64 9.83
C VAL A 67 -5.91 10.29 8.73
N ILE A 68 -4.65 10.68 8.92
CA ILE A 68 -3.56 10.44 7.97
C ILE A 68 -3.26 8.94 7.87
N THR A 69 -3.14 8.22 8.99
CA THR A 69 -2.90 6.77 8.97
C THR A 69 -4.09 6.00 8.40
N TYR A 70 -5.32 6.44 8.67
CA TYR A 70 -6.51 5.88 8.02
C TYR A 70 -6.44 6.08 6.50
N PHE A 71 -6.21 7.30 6.03
CA PHE A 71 -6.11 7.60 4.60
C PHE A 71 -4.98 6.81 3.92
N LEU A 72 -3.81 6.71 4.55
CA LEU A 72 -2.66 5.96 4.02
C LEU A 72 -2.94 4.46 3.86
N THR A 73 -3.80 3.89 4.70
CA THR A 73 -4.16 2.47 4.68
C THR A 73 -5.41 2.17 3.83
N THR A 74 -6.05 3.18 3.24
CA THR A 74 -7.13 2.96 2.26
C THR A 74 -6.59 2.41 0.93
N PRO A 75 -7.36 1.53 0.25
CA PRO A 75 -6.95 0.95 -1.02
C PRO A 75 -6.87 2.01 -2.12
N ALA A 76 -5.87 1.88 -3.00
CA ALA A 76 -5.51 2.92 -3.97
C ALA A 76 -5.45 2.34 -5.40
N GLY A 77 -6.62 2.06 -5.99
CA GLY A 77 -6.74 1.53 -7.35
C GLY A 77 -5.97 0.22 -7.53
N ILE A 78 -4.90 0.25 -8.33
CA ILE A 78 -4.03 -0.91 -8.60
C ILE A 78 -3.08 -1.19 -7.42
N TYR A 79 -2.79 -0.18 -6.58
CA TYR A 79 -1.93 -0.33 -5.43
C TYR A 79 -2.69 -0.85 -4.21
N HIS A 80 -1.98 -1.60 -3.36
CA HIS A 80 -2.56 -2.18 -2.14
C HIS A 80 -3.15 -1.11 -1.21
N ASN A 81 -2.41 -0.02 -1.03
CA ASN A 81 -2.82 1.13 -0.26
C ASN A 81 -2.10 2.41 -0.73
N ASN A 82 -2.55 3.57 -0.27
CA ASN A 82 -1.94 4.87 -0.60
C ASN A 82 -0.48 4.96 -0.14
N LEU A 83 -0.12 4.26 0.94
CA LEU A 83 1.26 4.21 1.43
C LEU A 83 2.21 3.51 0.45
N GLU A 84 1.80 2.39 -0.13
CA GLU A 84 2.59 1.67 -1.13
C GLU A 84 2.71 2.51 -2.42
N PHE A 85 1.64 3.18 -2.82
CA PHE A 85 1.67 4.12 -3.93
C PHE A 85 2.72 5.22 -3.70
N LEU A 86 2.71 5.84 -2.52
CA LEU A 86 3.67 6.88 -2.15
C LEU A 86 5.11 6.34 -2.15
N LYS A 87 5.34 5.14 -1.62
CA LYS A 87 6.66 4.50 -1.67
C LYS A 87 7.16 4.29 -3.10
N VAL A 88 6.29 3.85 -4.01
CA VAL A 88 6.66 3.66 -5.42
C VAL A 88 7.04 4.99 -6.07
N ILE A 89 6.27 6.05 -5.82
CA ILE A 89 6.61 7.40 -6.32
C ILE A 89 7.95 7.87 -5.77
N LEU A 90 8.16 7.78 -4.46
CA LEU A 90 9.41 8.20 -3.83
C LEU A 90 10.58 7.38 -4.36
N HIS A 91 10.43 6.06 -4.45
CA HIS A 91 11.46 5.19 -4.99
C HIS A 91 11.78 5.53 -6.45
N PHE A 92 10.77 5.83 -7.27
CA PHE A 92 10.97 6.26 -8.64
C PHE A 92 11.65 7.64 -8.74
N ALA A 93 11.32 8.57 -7.85
CA ALA A 93 11.89 9.91 -7.83
C ALA A 93 13.37 9.89 -7.41
N PHE A 94 13.72 9.06 -6.42
CA PHE A 94 15.08 8.97 -5.88
C PHE A 94 15.96 7.93 -6.59
N SER A 95 15.39 7.01 -7.37
CA SER A 95 16.18 6.03 -8.12
C SER A 95 16.93 6.69 -9.29
N ASN A 96 18.23 6.39 -9.37
CA ASN A 96 19.03 6.71 -10.54
C ASN A 96 18.53 5.92 -11.75
N LYS A 97 17.98 6.63 -12.74
CA LYS A 97 17.45 6.02 -13.95
C LYS A 97 18.58 5.72 -14.92
N ARG A 98 19.11 4.50 -14.87
CA ARG A 98 20.00 3.97 -15.91
C ARG A 98 19.13 3.26 -16.94
N TYR A 99 18.88 3.92 -18.05
CA TYR A 99 18.20 3.30 -19.19
C TYR A 99 19.25 2.55 -20.00
N ILE A 100 19.22 1.23 -19.92
CA ILE A 100 20.01 0.38 -20.80
C ILE A 100 19.21 0.27 -22.10
N TRP A 101 19.76 0.78 -23.19
CA TRP A 101 19.16 0.63 -24.50
C TRP A 101 19.44 -0.78 -25.01
N GLU A 102 18.41 -1.60 -25.14
CA GLU A 102 18.51 -2.98 -25.63
C GLU A 102 18.36 -3.10 -27.15
N GLY A 103 18.31 -1.98 -27.87
CA GLY A 103 18.10 -1.96 -29.31
C GLY A 103 16.64 -1.78 -29.73
N ILE A 104 16.42 -1.63 -31.04
CA ILE A 104 15.10 -1.80 -31.65
C ILE A 104 15.02 -3.26 -32.10
N TYR A 105 14.33 -4.10 -31.34
CA TYR A 105 13.96 -5.42 -31.83
C TYR A 105 12.90 -5.23 -32.91
N LYS A 106 13.28 -5.42 -34.18
CA LYS A 106 12.32 -5.70 -35.23
C LYS A 106 11.64 -7.01 -34.82
N HIS A 107 10.42 -6.92 -34.30
CA HIS A 107 9.54 -8.09 -34.29
C HIS A 107 9.33 -8.40 -35.77
N ASP A 108 10.13 -9.30 -36.32
CA ASP A 108 9.77 -10.01 -37.53
C ASP A 108 8.52 -10.79 -37.14
N SER A 109 7.38 -10.14 -37.38
CA SER A 109 6.06 -10.73 -37.38
C SER A 109 6.19 -12.09 -38.05
N ILE A 110 5.86 -13.11 -37.27
CA ILE A 110 5.58 -14.50 -37.66
C ILE A 110 5.27 -14.53 -39.15
N GLU A 111 6.21 -15.03 -39.96
CA GLU A 111 5.89 -15.42 -41.33
C GLU A 111 4.86 -16.54 -41.21
N GLU A 112 3.59 -16.20 -41.42
CA GLU A 112 2.56 -17.18 -41.74
C GLU A 112 3.03 -17.94 -42.97
N LYS A 113 3.36 -19.22 -42.77
CA LYS A 113 3.57 -20.19 -43.83
C LYS A 113 2.66 -21.37 -43.63
#